data_AF-N8QS47-F1
#
_entry.id   AF-N8QS47-F1
#
_cell.length_a   1.000
_cell.length_b   1.000
_cell.length_c   1.000
_cell.angle_alpha   90.00
_cell.angle_beta   90.00
_cell.angle_gamma   90.00
#
_symmetry.space_group_name_H-M   'P 1'
#
loop_
_entity.id
_entity.type
_entity.pdbx_description
1 polymer ?
#
loop_
_entity_poly.entity_id
_entity_poly.type
_entity_poly.pdbx_seq_one_letter_code
_entity_poly.pdbx_strand_id
1 'polypeptide(L)'
;MSNSYKFQLKMELDLKLITPEEIQNWAVHALENDPTNELALDICFLSNTEQILQYFRLTEKSEFSETSVDEITRKVLENFIFKYINIVNHKDQIYSFFQNIVSIHPYLEKEELRFLIYSYETQLDMALEGFSELEPETLWENFKLELKEHLSSSTHSHT
;
A
#
# COMPACT_ATOMS: atom_id res chain seq x y z
N MET A 1 16.46 12.75 -6.04
CA MET A 1 15.57 11.69 -6.60
C MET A 1 15.45 10.47 -5.68
N SER A 2 16.32 10.28 -4.67
CA SER A 2 16.34 9.08 -3.81
C SER A 2 15.17 8.97 -2.81
N ASN A 3 14.72 10.08 -2.21
CA ASN A 3 13.70 10.03 -1.15
C ASN A 3 12.34 9.50 -1.64
N SER A 4 11.87 9.94 -2.81
CA SER A 4 10.59 9.47 -3.36
C SER A 4 10.59 7.95 -3.60
N TYR A 5 11.66 7.39 -4.15
CA TYR A 5 11.73 5.95 -4.38
C TYR A 5 11.89 5.14 -3.07
N LYS A 6 12.64 5.66 -2.09
CA LYS A 6 12.69 5.10 -0.73
C LYS A 6 11.29 5.01 -0.12
N PHE A 7 10.47 6.06 -0.28
CA PHE A 7 9.09 6.05 0.19
C PHE A 7 8.24 5.01 -0.54
N GLN A 8 8.39 4.88 -1.86
CA GLN A 8 7.68 3.85 -2.63
C GLN A 8 8.02 2.44 -2.11
N LEU A 9 9.30 2.11 -1.93
CA LEU A 9 9.73 0.82 -1.40
C LEU A 9 9.18 0.56 0.01
N LYS A 10 9.14 1.58 0.87
CA LYS A 10 8.50 1.48 2.20
C LYS A 10 7.04 1.06 2.07
N MET A 11 6.27 1.75 1.24
CA MET A 11 4.83 1.53 1.09
C MET A 11 4.54 0.16 0.47
N GLU A 12 5.32 -0.22 -0.55
CA GLU A 12 5.22 -1.55 -1.16
C GLU A 12 5.56 -2.65 -0.15
N LEU A 13 6.55 -2.42 0.73
CA LEU A 13 6.93 -3.36 1.78
C LEU A 13 5.84 -3.48 2.86
N ASP A 14 5.28 -2.36 3.32
CA ASP A 14 4.18 -2.31 4.29
C ASP A 14 2.92 -3.03 3.77
N LEU A 15 2.63 -2.90 2.47
CA LEU A 15 1.54 -3.62 1.78
C LEU A 15 1.90 -5.03 1.30
N LYS A 16 3.11 -5.53 1.60
CA LYS A 16 3.61 -6.85 1.17
C LYS A 16 3.58 -7.05 -0.35
N LEU A 17 3.71 -5.97 -1.11
CA LEU A 17 3.84 -6.00 -2.57
C LEU A 17 5.24 -6.39 -3.02
N ILE A 18 6.23 -6.06 -2.21
CA ILE A 18 7.64 -6.41 -2.38
C ILE A 18 8.17 -7.03 -1.08
N THR A 19 9.13 -7.93 -1.22
CA THR A 19 9.82 -8.58 -0.11
C THR A 19 11.16 -7.90 0.18
N PRO A 20 11.70 -8.06 1.40
CA PRO A 20 13.05 -7.60 1.71
C PRO A 20 14.14 -8.17 0.77
N GLU A 21 13.97 -9.43 0.34
CA GLU A 21 14.89 -10.06 -0.62
C GLU A 21 14.84 -9.39 -2.00
N GLU A 22 13.65 -9.08 -2.51
CA GLU A 22 13.51 -8.33 -3.77
C GLU A 22 14.13 -6.93 -3.68
N ILE A 23 14.03 -6.26 -2.52
CA ILE A 23 14.68 -4.96 -2.29
C ILE A 23 16.21 -5.09 -2.29
N GLN A 24 16.76 -6.12 -1.65
CA GLN A 24 18.21 -6.40 -1.69
C GLN A 24 18.70 -6.67 -3.12
N ASN A 25 17.98 -7.52 -3.86
CA ASN A 25 18.32 -7.82 -5.25
C ASN A 25 18.26 -6.56 -6.13
N TRP A 26 17.24 -5.72 -5.92
CA TRP A 26 17.16 -4.42 -6.59
C TRP A 26 18.40 -3.55 -6.28
N ALA A 27 18.83 -3.47 -5.02
CA ALA A 27 19.96 -2.63 -4.63
C ALA A 27 21.27 -3.09 -5.31
N VAL A 28 21.51 -4.41 -5.38
CA VAL A 28 22.66 -4.96 -6.10
C VAL A 28 22.64 -4.56 -7.57
N HIS A 29 21.51 -4.78 -8.26
CA HIS A 29 21.37 -4.42 -9.67
C HIS A 29 21.43 -2.90 -9.91
N ALA A 30 20.95 -2.09 -8.97
CA ALA A 30 21.05 -0.64 -9.06
C ALA A 30 22.52 -0.18 -9.02
N LEU A 31 23.36 -0.79 -8.19
CA LEU A 31 24.79 -0.48 -8.10
C LEU A 31 25.62 -0.96 -9.29
N GLU A 32 25.21 -2.06 -9.93
CA GLU A 32 25.81 -2.50 -11.20
C GLU A 32 25.64 -1.47 -12.31
N ASN A 33 24.50 -0.77 -12.32
CA ASN A 33 24.16 0.24 -13.33
C ASN A 33 24.64 1.65 -12.95
N ASP A 34 24.50 2.01 -11.67
CA ASP A 34 24.92 3.29 -11.09
C ASP A 34 25.59 3.04 -9.72
N PRO A 35 26.93 2.92 -9.68
CA PRO A 35 27.67 2.72 -8.44
C PRO A 35 27.55 3.87 -7.44
N THR A 36 27.00 5.02 -7.84
CA THR A 36 26.80 6.19 -6.98
C THR A 36 25.38 6.31 -6.43
N ASN A 37 24.53 5.31 -6.68
CA ASN A 37 23.16 5.29 -6.17
C ASN A 37 23.13 5.19 -4.64
N GLU A 38 22.93 6.33 -3.98
CA GLU A 38 22.96 6.46 -2.51
C GLU A 38 21.98 5.51 -1.80
N LEU A 39 20.74 5.39 -2.30
CA LEU A 39 19.75 4.51 -1.69
C LEU A 39 20.15 3.03 -1.82
N ALA A 40 20.70 2.65 -2.97
CA ALA A 40 21.19 1.29 -3.17
C ALA A 40 22.42 1.01 -2.29
N LEU A 41 23.30 1.99 -2.08
CA LEU A 41 24.41 1.89 -1.13
C LEU A 41 23.91 1.71 0.30
N ASP A 42 22.89 2.46 0.74
CA ASP A 42 22.31 2.32 2.08
C ASP A 42 21.74 0.91 2.30
N ILE A 43 21.11 0.33 1.27
CA ILE A 43 20.43 -0.96 1.34
C ILE A 43 21.39 -2.14 1.18
N CYS A 44 22.41 -2.05 0.32
CA CYS A 44 23.26 -3.20 -0.02
C CYS A 44 24.11 -3.71 1.16
N PHE A 45 24.32 -2.90 2.20
CA PHE A 45 25.00 -3.30 3.43
C PHE A 45 24.08 -3.94 4.47
N LEU A 46 22.77 -3.91 4.26
CA LEU A 46 21.81 -4.58 5.13
C LEU A 46 21.91 -6.10 4.88
N SER A 47 22.29 -6.85 5.90
CA SER A 47 22.72 -8.25 5.83
C SER A 47 21.57 -9.26 5.92
N ASN A 48 20.38 -8.83 6.34
CA ASN A 48 19.22 -9.73 6.50
C ASN A 48 17.88 -8.98 6.45
N THR A 49 16.80 -9.77 6.37
CA THR A 49 15.40 -9.32 6.36
C THR A 49 15.09 -8.33 7.49
N GLU A 50 15.52 -8.60 8.72
CA GLU A 50 15.19 -7.74 9.86
C GLU A 50 15.83 -6.36 9.74
N GLN A 51 17.08 -6.30 9.27
CA GLN A 51 17.77 -5.02 9.05
C GLN A 51 17.07 -4.16 7.98
N ILE A 52 16.54 -4.78 6.93
CA ILE A 52 15.77 -4.09 5.88
C ILE A 52 14.44 -3.57 6.44
N LEU A 53 13.71 -4.42 7.17
CA LEU A 53 12.47 -4.02 7.82
C LEU A 53 12.71 -2.86 8.81
N GLN A 54 13.79 -2.94 9.58
CA GLN A 54 14.17 -1.88 10.52
C GLN A 54 14.54 -0.57 9.80
N TYR A 55 15.29 -0.65 8.70
CA TYR A 55 15.66 0.52 7.89
C TYR A 55 14.43 1.28 7.39
N PHE A 56 13.44 0.59 6.82
CA PHE A 56 12.20 1.22 6.37
C PHE A 56 11.25 1.60 7.51
N ARG A 57 11.30 0.91 8.65
CA ARG A 57 10.51 1.29 9.84
C ARG A 57 10.95 2.62 10.43
N LEU A 58 12.25 2.91 10.39
CA LEU A 58 12.83 4.16 10.88
C LEU A 58 12.62 5.35 9.94
N THR A 59 12.03 5.13 8.78
CA THR A 59 11.78 6.16 7.78
C THR A 59 10.55 6.98 8.17
N GLU A 60 10.73 8.27 8.45
CA GLU A 60 9.66 9.17 8.89
C GLU A 60 8.93 9.82 7.72
N LYS A 61 7.62 10.08 7.86
CA LYS A 61 6.81 10.81 6.87
C LYS A 61 7.40 12.19 6.54
N SER A 62 8.02 12.83 7.54
CA SER A 62 8.69 14.14 7.45
C SER A 62 9.87 14.18 6.48
N GLU A 63 10.44 13.02 6.11
CA GLU A 63 11.53 12.91 5.14
C GLU A 63 11.08 13.17 3.69
N PHE A 64 9.76 13.26 3.46
CA PHE A 64 9.15 13.33 2.13
C PHE A 64 8.29 14.58 1.96
N SER A 65 8.28 15.11 0.73
CA SER A 65 7.36 16.20 0.38
C SER A 65 5.91 15.69 0.37
N GLU A 66 4.96 16.52 0.82
CA GLU A 66 3.53 16.15 0.82
C GLU A 66 3.03 15.70 -0.57
N THR A 67 3.47 16.38 -1.64
CA THR A 67 3.10 16.01 -3.02
C THR A 67 3.61 14.63 -3.40
N SER A 68 4.85 14.29 -3.04
CA SER A 68 5.39 12.94 -3.29
C SER A 68 4.68 11.88 -2.47
N VAL A 69 4.32 12.19 -1.22
CA VAL A 69 3.60 11.25 -0.36
C VAL A 69 2.26 10.89 -0.97
N ASP A 70 1.48 11.89 -1.39
CA ASP A 70 0.14 11.69 -1.95
C ASP A 70 0.18 10.87 -3.25
N GLU A 71 0.99 11.28 -4.23
CA GLU A 71 1.09 10.61 -5.53
C GLU A 71 1.57 9.16 -5.42
N ILE A 72 2.61 8.92 -4.60
CA ILE A 72 3.16 7.57 -4.42
C ILE A 72 2.18 6.69 -3.65
N THR A 73 1.54 7.23 -2.62
CA THR A 73 0.56 6.47 -1.84
C THR A 73 -0.60 6.02 -2.72
N ARG A 74 -1.16 6.92 -3.55
CA ARG A 74 -2.21 6.56 -4.50
C ARG A 74 -1.76 5.44 -5.44
N LYS A 75 -0.62 5.61 -6.10
CA LYS A 75 -0.09 4.61 -7.04
C LYS A 75 0.13 3.24 -6.40
N VAL A 76 0.72 3.21 -5.20
CA VAL A 76 1.02 1.96 -4.50
C VAL A 76 -0.27 1.28 -3.99
N LEU A 77 -1.24 2.06 -3.50
CA LEU A 77 -2.54 1.54 -3.10
C LEU A 77 -3.33 0.99 -4.30
N GLU A 78 -3.38 1.70 -5.42
CA GLU A 78 -4.01 1.21 -6.66
C GLU A 78 -3.40 -0.13 -7.09
N ASN A 79 -2.06 -0.23 -7.11
CA ASN A 79 -1.38 -1.48 -7.42
C ASN A 79 -1.75 -2.61 -6.46
N PHE A 80 -1.83 -2.32 -5.16
CA PHE A 80 -2.27 -3.29 -4.15
C PHE A 80 -3.69 -3.77 -4.40
N ILE A 81 -4.62 -2.83 -4.58
CA ILE A 81 -6.01 -3.12 -4.89
C ILE A 81 -6.08 -4.00 -6.13
N PHE A 82 -5.51 -3.58 -7.26
CA PHE A 82 -5.59 -4.35 -8.51
C PHE A 82 -4.99 -5.75 -8.40
N LYS A 83 -3.91 -5.91 -7.62
CA LYS A 83 -3.27 -7.22 -7.40
C LYS A 83 -4.16 -8.19 -6.63
N TYR A 84 -4.90 -7.71 -5.61
CA TYR A 84 -5.59 -8.59 -4.67
C TYR A 84 -7.12 -8.61 -4.82
N ILE A 85 -7.73 -7.60 -5.44
CA ILE A 85 -9.20 -7.40 -5.50
C ILE A 85 -9.96 -8.61 -6.08
N ASN A 86 -9.36 -9.32 -7.03
CA ASN A 86 -9.97 -10.48 -7.69
C ASN A 86 -9.52 -11.84 -7.11
N ILE A 87 -8.55 -11.83 -6.19
CA ILE A 87 -7.99 -13.05 -5.57
C ILE A 87 -8.65 -13.29 -4.21
N VAL A 88 -8.93 -12.21 -3.47
CA VAL A 88 -9.59 -12.24 -2.18
C VAL A 88 -11.06 -12.64 -2.35
N ASN A 89 -11.47 -13.74 -1.72
CA ASN A 89 -12.81 -14.31 -1.88
C ASN A 89 -13.41 -14.93 -0.61
N HIS A 90 -12.67 -14.95 0.50
CA HIS A 90 -13.13 -15.52 1.77
C HIS A 90 -12.92 -14.55 2.92
N LYS A 91 -13.79 -14.61 3.92
CA LYS A 91 -13.77 -13.81 5.16
C LYS A 91 -12.37 -13.45 5.68
N ASP A 92 -11.50 -14.43 5.93
CA ASP A 92 -10.16 -14.19 6.51
C ASP A 92 -9.25 -13.39 5.56
N GLN A 93 -9.39 -13.59 4.25
CA GLN A 93 -8.62 -12.86 3.24
C GLN A 93 -9.15 -11.43 3.08
N ILE A 94 -10.47 -11.24 3.15
CA ILE A 94 -11.10 -9.92 3.12
C ILE A 94 -10.62 -9.10 4.30
N TYR A 95 -10.65 -9.68 5.50
CA TYR A 95 -10.11 -9.03 6.69
C TYR A 95 -8.61 -8.72 6.55
N SER A 96 -7.82 -9.69 6.09
CA SER A 96 -6.38 -9.48 5.86
C SER A 96 -6.09 -8.38 4.84
N PHE A 97 -6.95 -8.22 3.82
CA PHE A 97 -6.83 -7.16 2.83
C PHE A 97 -6.96 -5.78 3.47
N PHE A 98 -8.01 -5.54 4.26
CA PHE A 98 -8.20 -4.26 4.96
C PHE A 98 -7.10 -4.02 6.01
N GLN A 99 -6.72 -5.05 6.78
CA GLN A 99 -5.63 -4.94 7.76
C GLN A 99 -4.28 -4.55 7.14
N ASN A 100 -3.98 -4.99 5.91
CA ASN A 100 -2.76 -4.54 5.24
C ASN A 100 -2.84 -3.05 4.89
N ILE A 101 -4.02 -2.53 4.50
CA ILE A 101 -4.22 -1.12 4.14
C ILE A 101 -4.13 -0.19 5.37
N VAL A 102 -4.42 -0.67 6.59
CA VAL A 102 -4.27 0.11 7.82
C VAL A 102 -2.90 0.77 7.93
N SER A 103 -1.84 0.07 7.52
CA SER A 103 -0.46 0.56 7.56
C SER A 103 -0.24 1.85 6.76
N ILE A 104 -1.06 2.09 5.73
CA ILE A 104 -0.93 3.22 4.82
C ILE A 104 -1.92 4.37 5.09
N HIS A 105 -2.89 4.19 6.00
CA HIS A 105 -3.87 5.21 6.36
C HIS A 105 -3.29 6.60 6.68
N PRO A 106 -2.14 6.72 7.39
CA PRO A 106 -1.54 8.03 7.70
C PRO A 106 -1.09 8.82 6.45
N TYR A 107 -1.02 8.18 5.29
CA TYR A 107 -0.55 8.78 4.04
C TYR A 107 -1.68 9.10 3.06
N LEU A 108 -2.93 8.72 3.37
CA LEU A 108 -4.11 8.87 2.51
C LEU A 108 -4.94 10.14 2.83
N GLU A 109 -4.33 11.18 3.39
CA GLU A 109 -5.02 12.30 4.06
C GLU A 109 -6.03 13.08 3.18
N LYS A 110 -5.94 13.00 1.84
CA LYS A 110 -6.74 13.80 0.90
C LYS A 110 -7.61 12.98 -0.05
N GLU A 111 -7.63 11.66 0.08
CA GLU A 111 -8.19 10.78 -0.96
C GLU A 111 -9.62 10.34 -0.64
N GLU A 112 -10.55 10.54 -1.58
CA GLU A 112 -11.92 9.99 -1.52
C GLU A 112 -11.90 8.46 -1.36
N LEU A 113 -10.92 7.81 -1.99
CA LEU A 113 -10.65 6.39 -1.85
C LEU A 113 -10.40 5.97 -0.39
N ARG A 114 -9.82 6.84 0.44
CA ARG A 114 -9.65 6.59 1.88
C ARG A 114 -10.99 6.43 2.58
N PHE A 115 -11.95 7.31 2.28
CA PHE A 115 -13.26 7.27 2.91
C PHE A 115 -14.02 6.01 2.51
N LEU A 116 -13.92 5.59 1.25
CA LEU A 116 -14.48 4.33 0.78
C LEU A 116 -13.89 3.14 1.55
N ILE A 117 -12.55 3.05 1.61
CA ILE A 117 -11.85 1.96 2.33
C ILE A 117 -12.25 1.94 3.81
N TYR A 118 -12.21 3.10 4.49
CA TYR A 118 -12.53 3.21 5.91
C TYR A 118 -13.98 2.84 6.22
N SER A 119 -14.92 3.24 5.35
CA SER A 119 -16.33 2.87 5.47
C SER A 119 -16.52 1.36 5.43
N TYR A 120 -15.86 0.68 4.49
CA TYR A 120 -15.97 -0.77 4.34
C TYR A 120 -15.20 -1.54 5.41
N GLU A 121 -14.06 -1.04 5.86
CA GLU A 121 -13.35 -1.58 7.04
C GLU A 121 -14.26 -1.56 8.27
N THR A 122 -14.91 -0.43 8.56
CA THR A 122 -15.82 -0.29 9.70
C THR A 122 -17.02 -1.24 9.58
N GLN A 123 -17.60 -1.37 8.38
CA GLN A 123 -18.71 -2.30 8.14
C GLN A 123 -18.27 -3.76 8.29
N LEU A 124 -17.06 -4.09 7.86
CA LEU A 124 -16.50 -5.42 8.01
C LEU A 124 -16.32 -5.75 9.50
N ASP A 125 -15.74 -4.85 10.30
CA ASP A 125 -15.59 -5.06 11.74
C ASP A 125 -16.95 -5.31 12.41
N MET A 126 -17.98 -4.53 12.08
CA MET A 126 -19.34 -4.76 12.57
C MET A 126 -19.89 -6.13 12.16
N ALA A 127 -19.62 -6.59 10.93
CA ALA A 127 -20.02 -7.91 10.47
C ALA A 127 -19.27 -9.04 11.19
N LEU A 128 -17.98 -8.85 11.47
CA LEU A 128 -17.17 -9.82 12.22
C LEU A 128 -17.66 -9.98 13.67
N GLU A 129 -18.11 -8.89 14.27
CA GLU A 129 -18.68 -8.87 15.63
C GLU A 129 -20.15 -9.32 15.70
N GLY A 130 -20.81 -9.52 14.56
CA GLY A 130 -22.21 -9.94 14.48
C GLY A 130 -23.23 -8.80 14.66
N PHE A 131 -22.80 -7.55 14.47
CA PHE A 131 -23.65 -6.36 14.53
C PHE A 131 -24.17 -5.91 13.14
N SER A 132 -23.72 -6.55 12.06
CA SER A 132 -24.20 -6.28 10.69
C SER A 132 -25.21 -7.31 10.22
N GLU A 133 -26.18 -6.89 9.40
CA GLU A 133 -27.05 -7.80 8.64
C GLU A 133 -26.34 -8.40 7.40
N LEU A 134 -25.26 -7.77 6.95
CA LEU A 134 -24.49 -8.18 5.79
C LEU A 134 -23.29 -9.04 6.19
N GLU A 135 -23.11 -10.16 5.50
CA GLU A 135 -21.93 -11.01 5.62
C GLU A 135 -20.69 -10.36 4.97
N PRO A 136 -19.47 -10.65 5.45
CA PRO A 136 -18.21 -10.14 4.91
C PRO A 136 -18.08 -10.26 3.39
N GLU A 137 -18.49 -11.39 2.81
CA GLU A 137 -18.43 -11.62 1.36
C GLU A 137 -19.36 -10.70 0.58
N THR A 138 -20.54 -10.36 1.15
CA THR A 138 -21.46 -9.41 0.50
C THR A 138 -20.92 -7.99 0.57
N LEU A 139 -20.34 -7.60 1.72
CA LEU A 139 -19.63 -6.33 1.85
C LEU A 139 -18.47 -6.23 0.84
N TRP A 140 -17.74 -7.32 0.61
CA TRP A 140 -16.65 -7.36 -0.35
C TRP A 140 -17.11 -7.15 -1.80
N GLU A 141 -18.22 -7.78 -2.21
CA GLU A 141 -18.79 -7.54 -3.55
C GLU A 141 -19.26 -6.10 -3.73
N ASN A 142 -19.88 -5.51 -2.71
CA ASN A 142 -20.31 -4.11 -2.74
C ASN A 142 -19.10 -3.16 -2.83
N PHE A 143 -18.05 -3.42 -2.04
CA PHE A 143 -16.80 -2.67 -2.10
C PHE A 143 -16.21 -2.68 -3.52
N LYS A 144 -16.17 -3.85 -4.18
CA LYS A 144 -15.66 -3.96 -5.56
C LYS A 144 -16.47 -3.13 -6.56
N LEU A 145 -17.79 -3.08 -6.40
CA LEU A 145 -18.67 -2.30 -7.27
C LEU A 145 -18.41 -0.79 -7.09
N GLU A 146 -18.45 -0.30 -5.85
CA GLU A 146 -18.20 1.12 -5.55
C GLU A 146 -16.78 1.56 -5.91
N LEU A 147 -15.79 0.71 -5.65
CA LEU A 147 -14.40 0.96 -6.05
C LEU A 147 -14.29 1.11 -7.58
N LYS A 148 -14.98 0.27 -8.35
CA LYS A 148 -14.97 0.36 -9.82
C LYS A 148 -15.60 1.66 -10.30
N GLU A 149 -16.71 2.08 -9.69
CA GLU A 149 -17.36 3.36 -10.01
C GLU A 149 -16.43 4.53 -9.67
N HIS A 150 -15.79 4.48 -8.51
CA HIS A 150 -14.83 5.49 -8.07
C HIS A 150 -13.67 5.65 -9.06
N LEU A 151 -13.01 4.55 -9.44
CA LEU A 151 -11.90 4.54 -10.41
C LEU A 151 -12.33 4.94 -11.84
N SER A 152 -13.61 4.72 -12.19
CA SER A 152 -14.16 5.13 -13.49
C SER A 152 -14.57 6.61 -13.52
N SER A 153 -14.82 7.22 -12.36
CA SER A 153 -15.21 8.63 -12.24
C SER A 153 -14.01 9.58 -12.19
N SER A 154 -12.88 9.13 -11.62
CA SER A 154 -11.64 9.93 -11.54
C SER A 154 -10.96 10.15 -12.90
N THR A 155 -11.23 9.30 -13.89
CA THR A 155 -10.79 9.50 -15.28
C THR A 155 -11.56 10.59 -16.03
N HIS A 156 -12.69 11.06 -15.51
CA HIS A 156 -13.50 12.13 -16.11
C HIS A 156 -13.26 13.53 -15.50
N SER A 157 -12.48 13.63 -14.42
CA SER A 157 -12.12 14.91 -13.76
C SER A 157 -10.80 15.53 -14.23
N HIS A 158 -10.12 14.92 -15.22
CA HIS A 158 -8.83 15.37 -15.74
C HIS A 158 -8.80 15.76 -17.23
N THR A 159 -9.95 16.11 -17.83
CA THR A 159 -10.02 16.74 -19.16
C THR A 159 -10.35 18.21 -19.09
#